data_AF-A0A174I1S1-F1
#
_entry.id   AF-A0A174I1S1-F1
#
_cell.length_a   1.000
_cell.length_b   1.000
_cell.length_c   1.000
_cell.angle_alpha   90.00
_cell.angle_beta   90.00
_cell.angle_gamma   90.00
#
_symmetry.space_group_name_H-M   'P 1'
#
loop_
_entity.id
_entity.type
_entity.pdbx_description
1 polymer ?
#
loop_
_entity_poly.entity_id
_entity_poly.type
_entity_poly.pdbx_seq_one_letter_code
_entity_poly.pdbx_strand_id
1 'polypeptide(L)'
;MSARRKKNALFYAIALACSLTAIFITYSCSTDEYYTDETQMAENGIAKTRGFSSRMLNNENTLIDSIASSDEFWEFEMSSELLADKFHEYTSTLSEEEYDKLMENLNDDDYVEDFMRKANLENELQQLAKAKENLIKHTGFLRLSADERTQLFILYAESNELTKVKLLKTREEGGGTNSCEEQKQAAYKQAKADYENATTNCQGDNMPLGCIAQAAAKYDRNKRIADREYADCIKNKA
;
A
#
# COMPACT_ATOMS: atom_id res chain seq x y z
N MET A 1 62.16 -10.83 -12.09
CA MET A 1 61.00 -11.44 -11.41
C MET A 1 60.56 -12.69 -12.18
N SER A 2 60.75 -13.89 -11.63
CA SER A 2 60.59 -15.19 -12.33
C SER A 2 59.20 -15.38 -12.94
N ALA A 3 59.13 -15.95 -14.16
CA ALA A 3 57.89 -16.24 -14.89
C ALA A 3 56.88 -17.07 -14.08
N ARG A 4 57.36 -17.88 -13.12
CA ARG A 4 56.51 -18.64 -12.18
C ARG A 4 55.75 -17.73 -11.20
N ARG A 5 56.38 -16.67 -10.69
CA ARG A 5 55.72 -15.71 -9.77
C ARG A 5 54.67 -14.85 -10.48
N LYS A 6 54.89 -14.52 -11.77
CA LYS A 6 53.90 -13.80 -12.58
C LYS A 6 52.65 -14.64 -12.85
N LYS A 7 52.81 -15.94 -13.12
CA LYS A 7 51.67 -16.86 -13.29
C LYS A 7 50.86 -17.00 -12.00
N ASN A 8 51.54 -17.18 -10.86
CA ASN A 8 50.85 -17.29 -9.57
C ASN A 8 50.14 -15.98 -9.19
N ALA A 9 50.76 -14.81 -9.43
CA ALA A 9 50.12 -13.51 -9.20
C ALA A 9 48.93 -13.28 -10.14
N LEU A 10 48.99 -13.75 -11.39
CA LEU A 10 47.86 -13.70 -12.33
C LEU A 10 46.72 -14.61 -11.86
N PHE A 11 47.03 -15.81 -11.37
CA PHE A 11 46.04 -16.73 -10.81
C PHE A 11 45.36 -16.16 -9.55
N TYR A 12 46.11 -15.53 -8.65
CA TYR A 12 45.53 -14.86 -7.49
C TYR A 12 44.70 -13.64 -7.88
N ALA A 13 45.12 -12.86 -8.89
CA ALA A 13 44.34 -11.71 -9.37
C ALA A 13 43.03 -12.14 -10.07
N ILE A 14 43.05 -13.23 -10.83
CA ILE A 14 41.86 -13.80 -11.47
C ILE A 14 40.92 -14.41 -10.40
N ALA A 15 41.46 -15.14 -9.42
CA ALA A 15 40.65 -15.70 -8.33
C ALA A 15 39.98 -14.61 -7.49
N LEU A 16 40.68 -13.50 -7.22
CA LEU A 16 40.18 -12.37 -6.43
C LEU A 16 39.11 -11.56 -7.20
N ALA A 17 39.25 -11.44 -8.53
CA ALA A 17 38.23 -10.85 -9.41
C ALA A 17 36.97 -11.76 -9.54
N CYS A 18 37.14 -13.08 -9.58
CA CYS A 18 36.02 -14.04 -9.57
C CYS A 18 35.28 -14.07 -8.21
N SER A 19 35.98 -13.90 -7.09
CA SER A 19 35.32 -13.80 -5.78
C SER A 19 34.58 -12.47 -5.57
N LEU A 20 35.09 -11.36 -6.14
CA LEU A 20 34.40 -10.06 -6.03
C LEU A 20 33.17 -9.96 -6.94
N THR A 21 33.14 -10.67 -8.07
CA THR A 21 31.94 -10.76 -8.93
C THR A 21 30.86 -11.69 -8.34
N ALA A 22 31.24 -12.69 -7.54
CA ALA A 22 30.27 -13.53 -6.83
C ALA A 22 29.55 -12.79 -5.68
N ILE A 23 30.19 -11.80 -5.04
CA ILE A 23 29.57 -11.00 -3.97
C ILE A 23 28.55 -9.99 -4.53
N PHE A 24 28.74 -9.51 -5.77
CA PHE A 24 27.76 -8.65 -6.44
C PHE A 24 26.53 -9.40 -6.99
N ILE A 25 26.57 -10.73 -7.09
CA ILE A 25 25.40 -11.53 -7.52
C ILE A 25 24.56 -12.02 -6.32
N THR A 26 25.07 -11.97 -5.08
CA THR A 26 24.28 -12.27 -3.88
C THR A 26 23.69 -11.04 -3.18
N TYR A 27 23.81 -9.85 -3.76
CA TYR A 27 23.20 -8.61 -3.24
C TYR A 27 22.42 -7.84 -4.32
N SER A 28 21.78 -8.55 -5.25
CA SER A 28 20.79 -7.98 -6.17
C SER A 28 19.76 -9.03 -6.64
N CYS A 29 19.30 -9.87 -5.70
CA CYS A 29 18.02 -10.58 -5.79
C CYS A 29 17.50 -10.81 -4.37
N SER A 30 17.00 -9.74 -3.77
CA SER A 30 15.90 -9.82 -2.80
C SER A 30 14.70 -9.06 -3.39
N THR A 31 14.42 -9.34 -4.66
CA THR A 31 13.08 -9.22 -5.21
C THR A 31 12.46 -10.58 -5.05
N ASP A 32 11.47 -10.66 -4.16
CA ASP A 32 10.57 -11.80 -4.06
C ASP A 32 9.76 -11.82 -5.37
N GLU A 33 10.37 -12.39 -6.42
CA GLU A 33 9.73 -12.67 -7.69
C GLU A 33 8.67 -13.75 -7.43
N TYR A 34 7.44 -13.33 -7.13
CA TYR A 34 6.26 -14.12 -7.43
C TYR A 34 6.12 -14.22 -8.96
N TYR A 35 6.98 -15.00 -9.60
CA TYR A 35 6.72 -15.52 -10.95
C TYR A 35 5.64 -16.59 -10.81
N THR A 36 4.39 -16.21 -11.04
CA THR A 36 3.35 -17.16 -11.40
C THR A 36 3.70 -17.73 -12.78
N ASP A 37 3.87 -19.05 -12.87
CA ASP A 37 4.06 -19.81 -14.11
C ASP A 37 3.02 -19.41 -15.18
N GLU A 38 3.41 -18.55 -16.13
CA GLU A 38 2.57 -18.09 -17.24
C GLU A 38 2.42 -19.14 -18.35
N THR A 39 3.04 -20.32 -18.23
CA THR A 39 3.15 -21.26 -19.35
C THR A 39 2.07 -22.34 -19.45
N GLN A 40 1.06 -22.33 -18.56
CA GLN A 40 -0.09 -23.27 -18.64
C GLN A 40 -1.45 -22.60 -18.78
N MET A 41 -1.50 -21.26 -18.92
CA MET A 41 -2.77 -20.50 -18.98
C MET A 41 -3.10 -19.94 -20.37
N ALA A 42 -2.32 -20.31 -21.40
CA ALA A 42 -2.52 -19.81 -22.76
C ALA A 42 -3.69 -20.44 -23.52
N GLU A 43 -4.45 -21.40 -22.95
CA GLU A 43 -5.48 -22.11 -23.72
C GLU A 43 -6.94 -21.78 -23.38
N ASN A 44 -7.24 -21.03 -22.32
CA ASN A 44 -8.61 -20.60 -22.05
C ASN A 44 -8.65 -19.11 -21.74
N GLY A 45 -8.84 -18.31 -22.79
CA GLY A 45 -8.98 -16.87 -22.72
C GLY A 45 -10.03 -16.43 -21.69
N ILE A 46 -9.56 -15.74 -20.66
CA ILE A 46 -10.06 -14.52 -20.03
C ILE A 46 -9.14 -14.32 -18.81
N ALA A 47 -8.36 -13.25 -18.83
CA ALA A 47 -7.57 -12.78 -17.70
C ALA A 47 -8.48 -12.66 -16.46
N LYS A 48 -8.37 -13.61 -15.52
CA LYS A 48 -9.21 -13.65 -14.30
C LYS A 48 -8.44 -14.18 -13.10
N THR A 49 -7.23 -13.68 -12.87
CA THR A 49 -6.36 -14.11 -11.77
C THR A 49 -5.97 -13.00 -10.78
N ARG A 50 -6.58 -11.81 -10.88
CA ARG A 50 -6.56 -10.83 -9.78
C ARG A 50 -7.92 -10.89 -9.07
N GLY A 51 -7.94 -11.54 -7.92
CA GLY A 51 -9.16 -11.95 -7.21
C GLY A 51 -9.99 -10.78 -6.68
N PHE A 52 -10.74 -10.10 -7.55
CA PHE A 52 -11.83 -9.23 -7.15
C PHE A 52 -13.04 -10.07 -6.70
N SER A 53 -13.75 -9.64 -5.65
CA SER A 53 -14.94 -10.33 -5.16
C SER A 53 -15.99 -10.45 -6.26
N SER A 54 -16.55 -11.66 -6.46
CA SER A 54 -17.61 -11.93 -7.43
C SER A 54 -18.88 -11.09 -7.21
N ARG A 55 -18.98 -10.37 -6.08
CA ARG A 55 -20.09 -9.43 -5.81
C ARG A 55 -20.11 -8.22 -6.75
N MET A 56 -18.95 -7.79 -7.26
CA MET A 56 -18.85 -6.66 -8.18
C MET A 56 -19.32 -7.00 -9.60
N LEU A 57 -18.89 -8.16 -10.10
CA LEU A 57 -19.25 -8.68 -11.43
C LEU A 57 -20.74 -8.95 -11.64
N ASN A 58 -21.54 -8.92 -10.57
CA ASN A 58 -22.98 -9.20 -10.60
C ASN A 58 -23.84 -7.92 -10.61
N ASN A 59 -23.23 -6.72 -10.56
CA ASN A 59 -23.93 -5.45 -10.58
C ASN A 59 -23.60 -4.72 -11.90
N GLU A 60 -24.61 -4.18 -12.60
CA GLU A 60 -24.54 -3.65 -13.99
C GLU A 60 -23.60 -2.44 -14.22
N ASN A 61 -22.66 -2.11 -13.33
CA ASN A 61 -21.76 -0.97 -13.50
C ASN A 61 -20.42 -1.36 -14.15
N THR A 62 -20.47 -1.61 -15.47
CA THR A 62 -19.32 -2.05 -16.28
C THR A 62 -18.08 -1.15 -16.16
N LEU A 63 -18.26 0.12 -15.81
CA LEU A 63 -17.16 1.06 -15.66
C LEU A 63 -16.39 0.86 -14.35
N ILE A 64 -17.08 0.63 -13.23
CA ILE A 64 -16.45 0.33 -11.95
C ILE A 64 -15.62 -0.95 -12.08
N ASP A 65 -16.20 -2.00 -12.66
CA ASP A 65 -15.49 -3.28 -12.89
C ASP A 65 -14.26 -3.12 -13.79
N SER A 66 -14.38 -2.31 -14.84
CA SER A 66 -13.27 -2.03 -15.74
C SER A 66 -12.13 -1.26 -15.06
N ILE A 67 -12.44 -0.34 -14.14
CA ILE A 67 -11.42 0.41 -13.39
C ILE A 67 -10.80 -0.52 -12.34
N ALA A 68 -11.63 -1.22 -11.56
CA ALA A 68 -11.24 -2.14 -10.51
C ALA A 68 -10.26 -3.23 -10.97
N SER A 69 -10.38 -3.66 -12.22
CA SER A 69 -9.52 -4.69 -12.83
C SER A 69 -8.29 -4.14 -13.56
N SER A 70 -8.11 -2.82 -13.62
CA SER A 70 -7.02 -2.18 -14.36
C SER A 70 -5.69 -2.22 -13.60
N ASP A 71 -4.58 -2.18 -14.34
CA ASP A 71 -3.23 -2.07 -13.77
C ASP A 71 -3.07 -0.74 -13.03
N GLU A 72 -3.61 0.35 -13.58
CA GLU A 72 -3.49 1.70 -13.01
C GLU A 72 -4.20 1.82 -11.66
N PHE A 73 -5.35 1.16 -11.49
CA PHE A 73 -6.04 1.12 -10.20
C PHE A 73 -5.23 0.32 -9.17
N TRP A 74 -4.69 -0.84 -9.57
CA TRP A 74 -3.82 -1.63 -8.71
C TRP A 74 -2.56 -0.87 -8.28
N GLU A 75 -1.89 -0.18 -9.21
CA GLU A 75 -0.72 0.66 -8.90
C GLU A 75 -1.06 1.80 -7.93
N PHE A 76 -2.23 2.41 -8.10
CA PHE A 76 -2.72 3.43 -7.17
C PHE A 76 -2.93 2.86 -5.76
N GLU A 77 -3.63 1.74 -5.64
CA GLU A 77 -3.86 1.05 -4.37
C GLU A 77 -2.56 0.64 -3.65
N MET A 78 -1.59 0.12 -4.40
CA MET A 78 -0.30 -0.28 -3.84
C MET A 78 0.53 0.92 -3.36
N SER A 79 0.54 2.01 -4.15
CA SER A 79 1.29 3.21 -3.79
C SER A 79 0.63 3.99 -2.65
N SER A 80 -0.70 4.00 -2.57
CA SER A 80 -1.44 4.62 -1.46
C SER A 80 -1.21 3.86 -0.15
N GLU A 81 -1.26 2.53 -0.18
CA GLU A 81 -1.00 1.66 0.98
C GLU A 81 0.44 1.83 1.48
N LEU A 82 1.42 1.85 0.56
CA LEU A 82 2.83 2.07 0.92
C LEU A 82 3.07 3.43 1.60
N LEU A 83 2.47 4.51 1.07
CA LEU A 83 2.60 5.83 1.67
C LEU A 83 1.98 5.86 3.08
N ALA A 84 0.78 5.30 3.22
CA ALA A 84 0.08 5.24 4.49
C ALA A 84 0.84 4.41 5.54
N ASP A 85 1.43 3.29 5.14
CA ASP A 85 2.22 2.43 6.03
C ASP A 85 3.48 3.14 6.52
N LYS A 86 4.24 3.79 5.63
CA LYS A 86 5.40 4.59 6.06
C LYS A 86 5.02 5.79 6.91
N PHE A 87 3.92 6.46 6.59
CA PHE A 87 3.40 7.55 7.41
C PHE A 87 3.10 7.05 8.82
N HIS A 88 2.38 5.94 8.94
CA HIS A 88 2.06 5.30 10.22
C HIS A 88 3.30 4.83 10.98
N GLU A 89 4.28 4.25 10.28
CA GLU A 89 5.56 3.83 10.87
C GLU A 89 6.25 5.02 11.54
N TYR A 90 6.35 6.15 10.84
CA TYR A 90 6.92 7.36 11.41
C TYR A 90 6.07 7.92 12.56
N THR A 91 4.75 8.08 12.40
CA THR A 91 3.90 8.63 13.47
C THR A 91 3.84 7.75 14.71
N SER A 92 4.12 6.45 14.59
CA SER A 92 4.20 5.52 15.73
C SER A 92 5.46 5.74 16.58
N THR A 93 6.46 6.45 16.06
CA THR A 93 7.66 6.85 16.82
C THR A 93 7.47 8.14 17.61
N LEU A 94 6.43 8.91 17.31
CA LEU A 94 6.14 10.17 17.97
C LEU A 94 5.54 9.96 19.36
N SER A 95 5.89 10.83 20.30
CA SER A 95 5.13 10.99 21.54
C SER A 95 3.72 11.51 21.28
N GLU A 96 2.82 11.39 22.27
CA GLU A 96 1.47 11.94 22.16
C GLU A 96 1.49 13.46 21.90
N GLU A 97 2.37 14.20 22.58
CA GLU A 97 2.53 15.65 22.38
C GLU A 97 2.99 16.00 20.96
N GLU A 98 3.94 15.25 20.41
CA GLU A 98 4.43 15.45 19.04
C GLU A 98 3.36 15.10 18.00
N TYR A 99 2.59 14.05 18.25
CA TYR A 99 1.49 13.64 17.40
C TYR A 99 0.33 14.65 17.41
N ASP A 100 -0.02 15.16 18.59
CA ASP A 100 -1.05 16.20 18.72
C ASP A 100 -0.60 17.48 18.02
N LYS A 101 0.68 17.86 18.17
CA LYS A 101 1.26 18.98 17.43
C LYS A 101 1.18 18.77 15.92
N LEU A 102 1.45 17.56 15.41
CA LEU A 102 1.26 17.24 14.00
C LEU A 102 -0.19 17.52 13.58
N MET A 103 -1.16 17.01 14.35
CA MET A 103 -2.59 17.17 14.05
C MET A 103 -3.05 18.62 14.03
N GLU A 104 -2.54 19.46 14.93
CA GLU A 104 -2.84 20.89 14.98
C GLU A 104 -2.25 21.68 13.80
N ASN A 105 -1.15 21.21 13.21
CA ASN A 105 -0.39 21.89 12.17
C ASN A 105 -0.56 21.28 10.77
N LEU A 106 -1.53 20.40 10.55
CA LEU A 106 -1.79 19.79 9.23
C LEU A 106 -2.20 20.79 8.13
N ASN A 107 -2.61 22.01 8.50
CA ASN A 107 -2.96 23.08 7.57
C ASN A 107 -1.79 24.05 7.29
N ASP A 108 -0.65 23.85 7.95
CA ASP A 108 0.56 24.65 7.76
C ASP A 108 1.45 23.92 6.74
N ASP A 109 1.54 24.46 5.53
CA ASP A 109 2.28 23.85 4.42
C ASP A 109 3.77 23.69 4.74
N ASP A 110 4.39 24.68 5.40
CA ASP A 110 5.81 24.65 5.76
C ASP A 110 6.07 23.55 6.81
N TYR A 111 5.16 23.41 7.78
CA TYR A 111 5.23 22.35 8.78
C TYR A 111 5.08 20.97 8.15
N VAL A 112 4.09 20.80 7.26
CA VAL A 112 3.84 19.53 6.58
C VAL A 112 5.01 19.15 5.69
N GLU A 113 5.62 20.09 4.97
CA GLU A 113 6.79 19.82 4.14
C GLU A 113 7.98 19.35 4.99
N ASP A 114 8.27 20.02 6.10
CA ASP A 114 9.33 19.59 7.03
C ASP A 114 9.03 18.22 7.63
N PHE A 115 7.77 17.95 7.99
CA PHE A 115 7.34 16.65 8.48
C PHE A 115 7.57 15.55 7.44
N MET A 116 7.11 15.75 6.21
CA MET A 116 7.23 14.76 5.13
C MET A 116 8.70 14.45 4.81
N ARG A 117 9.56 15.47 4.86
CA ARG A 117 11.01 15.31 4.73
C ARG A 117 11.60 14.49 5.87
N LYS A 118 11.24 14.77 7.12
CA LYS A 118 11.72 14.01 8.30
C LYS A 118 11.24 12.55 8.28
N ALA A 119 10.02 12.33 7.82
CA ALA A 119 9.44 11.01 7.63
C ALA A 119 10.01 10.26 6.40
N ASN A 120 10.84 10.92 5.58
CA ASN A 120 11.46 10.35 4.39
C ASN A 120 10.44 9.73 3.40
N LEU A 121 9.38 10.50 3.10
CA LEU A 121 8.24 10.05 2.28
C LEU A 121 8.32 10.50 0.80
N GLU A 122 9.41 11.15 0.39
CA GLU A 122 9.53 11.77 -0.94
C GLU A 122 9.29 10.77 -2.09
N ASN A 123 9.89 9.58 -1.99
CA ASN A 123 9.73 8.55 -3.01
C ASN A 123 8.28 8.04 -3.09
N GLU A 124 7.64 7.79 -1.95
CA GLU A 124 6.26 7.28 -1.89
C GLU A 124 5.27 8.33 -2.40
N LEU A 125 5.50 9.60 -2.10
CA LEU A 125 4.72 10.72 -2.63
C LEU A 125 4.84 10.80 -4.16
N GLN A 126 6.05 10.66 -4.72
CA GLN A 126 6.26 10.65 -6.16
C GLN A 126 5.59 9.45 -6.85
N GLN A 127 5.68 8.26 -6.24
CA GLN A 127 5.04 7.05 -6.75
C GLN A 127 3.51 7.19 -6.76
N LEU A 128 2.93 7.67 -5.65
CA LEU A 128 1.49 7.90 -5.53
C LEU A 128 1.00 8.97 -6.51
N ALA A 129 1.75 10.07 -6.67
CA ALA A 129 1.43 11.12 -7.63
C ALA A 129 1.34 10.58 -9.06
N LYS A 130 2.33 9.78 -9.46
CA LYS A 130 2.36 9.12 -10.78
C LYS A 130 1.22 8.11 -10.95
N ALA A 131 0.99 7.25 -9.95
CA ALA A 131 -0.05 6.24 -10.01
C ALA A 131 -1.44 6.87 -10.09
N LYS A 132 -1.70 7.93 -9.31
CA LYS A 132 -2.93 8.71 -9.40
C LYS A 132 -3.10 9.35 -10.78
N GLU A 133 -2.04 9.94 -11.32
CA GLU A 133 -2.08 10.56 -12.64
C GLU A 133 -2.43 9.52 -13.72
N ASN A 134 -1.82 8.34 -13.65
CA ASN A 134 -2.12 7.22 -14.55
C ASN A 134 -3.57 6.74 -14.40
N LEU A 135 -4.04 6.54 -13.17
CA LEU A 135 -5.44 6.18 -12.89
C LEU A 135 -6.40 7.19 -13.51
N ILE A 136 -6.13 8.49 -13.37
CA ILE A 136 -6.99 9.55 -13.89
C ILE A 136 -6.94 9.64 -15.42
N LYS A 137 -5.76 9.51 -16.03
CA LYS A 137 -5.55 9.73 -17.47
C LYS A 137 -5.90 8.53 -18.33
N HIS A 138 -5.64 7.32 -17.84
CA HIS A 138 -5.71 6.09 -18.64
C HIS A 138 -6.96 5.25 -18.33
N THR A 139 -7.76 5.67 -17.35
CA THR A 139 -9.03 5.02 -17.04
C THR A 139 -10.20 6.01 -17.14
N GLY A 140 -11.43 5.51 -16.96
CA GLY A 140 -12.61 6.35 -16.82
C GLY A 140 -12.88 6.84 -15.40
N PHE A 141 -11.89 6.81 -14.47
CA PHE A 141 -12.08 7.12 -13.05
C PHE A 141 -12.83 8.44 -12.79
N LEU A 142 -12.50 9.50 -13.53
CA LEU A 142 -13.18 10.80 -13.36
C LEU A 142 -14.65 10.80 -13.79
N ARG A 143 -15.10 9.81 -14.58
CA ARG A 143 -16.51 9.65 -14.98
C ARG A 143 -17.36 9.04 -13.87
N LEU A 144 -16.74 8.41 -12.88
CA LEU A 144 -17.43 7.96 -11.68
C LEU A 144 -17.85 9.17 -10.83
N SER A 145 -19.06 9.13 -10.30
CA SER A 145 -19.53 10.02 -9.24
C SER A 145 -18.76 9.80 -7.93
N ALA A 146 -18.88 10.72 -6.98
CA ALA A 146 -18.21 10.61 -5.68
C ALA A 146 -18.64 9.33 -4.91
N ASP A 147 -19.92 8.95 -5.02
CA ASP A 147 -20.46 7.75 -4.38
C ASP A 147 -19.91 6.48 -5.06
N GLU A 148 -19.82 6.46 -6.40
CA GLU A 148 -19.26 5.33 -7.14
C GLU A 148 -17.76 5.14 -6.87
N ARG A 149 -16.99 6.23 -6.72
CA ARG A 149 -15.57 6.14 -6.32
C ARG A 149 -15.43 5.57 -4.92
N THR A 150 -16.26 6.05 -3.98
CA THR A 150 -16.26 5.53 -2.60
C THR A 150 -16.61 4.04 -2.58
N GLN A 151 -17.61 3.62 -3.37
CA GLN A 151 -17.97 2.21 -3.51
C GLN A 151 -16.83 1.37 -4.09
N LEU A 152 -16.15 1.85 -5.15
CA LEU A 152 -14.99 1.19 -5.73
C LEU A 152 -13.92 0.89 -4.67
N PHE A 153 -13.54 1.89 -3.86
CA PHE A 153 -12.54 1.73 -2.81
C PHE A 153 -12.99 0.79 -1.67
N ILE A 154 -14.23 0.92 -1.18
CA ILE A 154 -14.77 0.02 -0.15
C ILE A 154 -14.74 -1.44 -0.63
N LEU A 155 -15.20 -1.68 -1.85
CA LEU A 155 -15.31 -3.03 -2.41
C LEU A 155 -13.93 -3.65 -2.67
N TYR A 156 -12.96 -2.83 -3.07
CA TYR A 156 -11.57 -3.26 -3.12
C TYR A 156 -11.03 -3.64 -1.73
N ALA A 157 -11.17 -2.75 -0.74
CA ALA A 157 -10.71 -2.98 0.63
C ALA A 157 -11.34 -4.26 1.24
N GLU A 158 -12.63 -4.52 0.98
CA GLU A 158 -13.28 -5.77 1.37
C GLU A 158 -12.66 -6.99 0.71
N SER A 159 -12.36 -6.93 -0.59
CA SER A 159 -11.79 -8.05 -1.35
C SER A 159 -10.33 -8.34 -0.96
N ASN A 160 -9.53 -7.30 -0.73
CA ASN A 160 -8.13 -7.41 -0.32
C ASN A 160 -8.04 -8.01 1.09
N GLU A 161 -8.84 -7.50 2.04
CA GLU A 161 -8.90 -8.07 3.40
C GLU A 161 -9.44 -9.51 3.41
N LEU A 162 -10.42 -9.86 2.58
CA LEU A 162 -10.86 -11.25 2.44
C LEU A 162 -9.73 -12.16 1.96
N THR A 163 -8.83 -11.64 1.12
CA THR A 163 -7.66 -12.37 0.64
C THR A 163 -6.60 -12.49 1.73
N LYS A 164 -6.29 -11.40 2.46
CA LYS A 164 -5.38 -11.40 3.62
C LYS A 164 -5.87 -12.33 4.74
N VAL A 165 -7.16 -12.26 5.13
CA VAL A 165 -7.77 -13.11 6.17
C VAL A 165 -7.82 -14.59 5.75
N LYS A 166 -8.10 -14.90 4.48
CA LYS A 166 -8.08 -16.29 3.99
C LYS A 166 -6.69 -16.91 4.04
N LEU A 167 -5.63 -16.12 3.82
CA LEU A 167 -4.25 -16.57 3.96
C LEU A 167 -3.85 -16.77 5.44
N LEU A 168 -4.41 -15.98 6.35
CA LEU A 168 -4.07 -15.99 7.78
C LEU A 168 -4.86 -17.00 8.63
N LYS A 169 -5.95 -17.60 8.11
CA LYS A 169 -6.72 -18.62 8.86
C LYS A 169 -6.02 -19.99 8.86
N THR A 170 -5.03 -20.14 9.73
CA THR A 170 -4.76 -21.44 10.37
C THR A 170 -5.53 -21.52 11.69
N ARG A 171 -6.53 -22.41 11.72
CA ARG A 171 -7.29 -22.91 12.90
C ARG A 171 -8.41 -22.00 13.45
N GLU A 172 -9.63 -22.51 13.42
CA GLU A 172 -10.83 -21.96 14.07
C GLU A 172 -10.79 -22.21 15.59
N GLU A 173 -10.62 -21.16 16.40
CA GLU A 173 -11.02 -21.18 17.82
C GLU A 173 -11.56 -19.79 18.22
N GLY A 174 -12.77 -19.74 18.79
CA GLY A 174 -13.22 -18.62 19.65
C GLY A 174 -14.40 -17.78 19.16
N GLY A 175 -15.63 -18.20 19.49
CA GLY A 175 -16.82 -17.35 19.43
C GLY A 175 -16.86 -16.40 20.64
N GLY A 176 -16.92 -15.08 20.38
CA GLY A 176 -17.07 -14.03 21.40
C GLY A 176 -16.27 -12.75 21.11
N THR A 177 -15.04 -12.90 20.63
CA THR A 177 -14.13 -11.81 20.18
C THR A 177 -14.38 -11.37 18.75
N ASN A 178 -15.11 -12.19 17.96
CA ASN A 178 -15.37 -11.94 16.55
C ASN A 178 -16.04 -10.59 16.27
N SER A 179 -17.01 -10.15 17.09
CA SER A 179 -17.74 -8.92 16.79
C SER A 179 -16.94 -7.64 17.03
N CYS A 180 -16.00 -7.64 18.00
CA CYS A 180 -15.12 -6.48 18.22
C CYS A 180 -14.10 -6.38 17.08
N GLU A 181 -13.56 -7.53 16.64
CA GLU A 181 -12.65 -7.58 15.50
C GLU A 181 -13.38 -7.19 14.21
N GLU A 182 -14.60 -7.67 13.97
CA GLU A 182 -15.43 -7.29 12.82
C GLU A 182 -15.69 -5.77 12.79
N GLN A 183 -15.97 -5.14 13.94
CA GLN A 183 -16.13 -3.68 14.04
C GLN A 183 -14.83 -2.94 13.72
N LYS A 184 -13.71 -3.39 14.28
CA LYS A 184 -12.38 -2.83 14.00
C LYS A 184 -12.05 -2.91 12.50
N GLN A 185 -12.24 -4.07 11.90
CA GLN A 185 -11.96 -4.29 10.48
C GLN A 185 -12.90 -3.47 9.58
N ALA A 186 -14.17 -3.30 9.95
CA ALA A 186 -15.08 -2.40 9.25
C ALA A 186 -14.62 -0.93 9.32
N ALA A 187 -14.17 -0.46 10.49
CA ALA A 187 -13.64 0.88 10.67
C ALA A 187 -12.36 1.11 9.85
N TYR A 188 -11.45 0.13 9.81
CA TYR A 188 -10.25 0.19 8.97
C TYR A 188 -10.57 0.30 7.48
N LYS A 189 -11.52 -0.51 6.98
CA LYS A 189 -11.96 -0.45 5.57
C LYS A 189 -12.56 0.90 5.21
N GLN A 190 -13.42 1.44 6.07
CA GLN A 190 -13.98 2.77 5.86
C GLN A 190 -12.89 3.84 5.86
N ALA A 191 -11.96 3.77 6.81
CA ALA A 191 -10.87 4.73 6.91
C ALA A 191 -9.93 4.68 5.68
N LYS A 192 -9.67 3.49 5.13
CA LYS A 192 -8.89 3.31 3.90
C LYS A 192 -9.62 3.91 2.68
N ALA A 193 -10.91 3.62 2.51
CA ALA A 193 -11.70 4.19 1.43
C ALA A 193 -11.80 5.73 1.51
N ASP A 194 -11.97 6.29 2.71
CA ASP A 194 -11.96 7.74 2.93
C ASP A 194 -10.60 8.37 2.54
N TYR A 195 -9.51 7.69 2.88
CA TYR A 195 -8.14 8.11 2.55
C TYR A 195 -7.88 8.13 1.05
N GLU A 196 -8.24 7.07 0.33
CA GLU A 196 -8.06 6.96 -1.11
C GLU A 196 -8.93 7.95 -1.86
N ASN A 197 -10.17 8.13 -1.41
CA ASN A 197 -11.06 9.13 -1.97
C ASN A 197 -10.52 10.55 -1.72
N ALA A 198 -10.02 10.87 -0.53
CA ALA A 198 -9.38 12.17 -0.27
C ALA A 198 -8.14 12.39 -1.14
N THR A 199 -7.27 11.39 -1.23
CA THR A 199 -6.04 11.39 -2.04
C THR A 199 -6.31 11.64 -3.52
N THR A 200 -7.28 10.94 -4.10
CA THR A 200 -7.66 11.13 -5.51
C THR A 200 -8.28 12.51 -5.75
N ASN A 201 -8.95 13.09 -4.76
CA ASN A 201 -9.53 14.43 -4.84
C ASN A 201 -8.55 15.58 -4.55
N CYS A 202 -7.31 15.32 -4.10
CA CYS A 202 -6.30 16.38 -3.95
C CYS A 202 -5.98 17.04 -5.31
N GLN A 203 -6.37 18.30 -5.50
CA GLN A 203 -6.20 19.02 -6.77
C GLN A 203 -4.90 19.83 -6.80
N GLY A 204 -4.27 19.96 -7.96
CA GLY A 204 -3.07 20.78 -8.17
C GLY A 204 -1.94 20.01 -8.85
N ASP A 205 -1.10 20.74 -9.59
CA ASP A 205 0.13 20.19 -10.15
C ASP A 205 1.05 19.72 -9.02
N ASN A 206 1.68 18.56 -9.20
CA ASN A 206 2.55 17.91 -8.22
C ASN A 206 1.89 17.43 -6.91
N MET A 207 0.55 17.34 -6.83
CA MET A 207 -0.17 16.78 -5.68
C MET A 207 0.16 17.52 -4.37
N PRO A 208 -0.65 18.50 -3.92
CA PRO A 208 -0.30 19.33 -2.77
C PRO A 208 0.01 18.48 -1.53
N LEU A 209 1.23 18.60 -1.02
CA LEU A 209 1.73 17.83 0.12
C LEU A 209 0.81 17.96 1.33
N GLY A 210 0.30 19.17 1.59
CA GLY A 210 -0.70 19.45 2.63
C GLY A 210 -1.94 18.55 2.52
N CYS A 211 -2.50 18.40 1.33
CA CYS A 211 -3.71 17.60 1.12
C CYS A 211 -3.47 16.11 1.38
N ILE A 212 -2.33 15.58 0.93
CA ILE A 212 -1.98 14.17 1.14
C ILE A 212 -1.63 13.89 2.60
N ALA A 213 -0.89 14.80 3.24
CA ALA A 213 -0.59 14.72 4.66
C ALA A 213 -1.87 14.68 5.50
N GLN A 214 -2.84 15.54 5.19
CA GLN A 214 -4.14 15.54 5.84
C GLN A 214 -4.88 14.23 5.65
N ALA A 215 -4.91 13.70 4.43
CA ALA A 215 -5.55 12.42 4.14
C ALA A 215 -4.90 11.27 4.94
N ALA A 216 -3.55 11.18 4.91
CA ALA A 216 -2.80 10.16 5.62
C ALA A 216 -2.92 10.28 7.14
N ALA A 217 -2.85 11.50 7.68
CA ALA A 217 -3.03 11.77 9.10
C ALA A 217 -4.44 11.41 9.60
N LYS A 218 -5.47 11.74 8.80
CA LYS A 218 -6.85 11.34 9.11
C LYS A 218 -7.00 9.83 9.11
N TYR A 219 -6.38 9.13 8.14
CA TYR A 219 -6.38 7.69 8.08
C TYR A 219 -5.73 7.07 9.32
N ASP A 220 -4.51 7.50 9.67
CA ASP A 220 -3.78 7.03 10.84
C ASP A 220 -4.58 7.27 12.13
N ARG A 221 -5.14 8.47 12.29
CA ARG A 221 -6.00 8.81 13.43
C ARG A 221 -7.21 7.89 13.54
N ASN A 222 -7.89 7.63 12.43
CA ASN A 222 -9.06 6.74 12.41
C ASN A 222 -8.67 5.29 12.76
N LYS A 223 -7.51 4.80 12.30
CA LYS A 223 -6.99 3.50 12.73
C LYS A 223 -6.73 3.46 14.23
N ARG A 224 -6.04 4.46 14.78
CA ARG A 224 -5.77 4.56 16.23
C ARG A 224 -7.06 4.62 17.06
N ILE A 225 -8.10 5.30 16.58
CA ILE A 225 -9.42 5.31 17.23
C ILE A 225 -10.02 3.89 17.24
N ALA A 226 -10.05 3.21 16.09
CA ALA A 226 -10.58 1.86 16.00
C ALA A 226 -9.80 0.85 16.87
N ASP A 227 -8.48 1.02 17.01
CA ASP A 227 -7.66 0.21 17.93
C ASP A 227 -8.03 0.42 19.40
N ARG A 228 -8.28 1.68 19.81
CA ARG A 228 -8.74 2.01 21.16
C ARG A 228 -10.14 1.44 21.43
N GLU A 229 -11.06 1.64 20.49
CA GLU A 229 -12.43 1.10 20.57
C GLU A 229 -12.42 -0.43 20.64
N TYR A 230 -11.56 -1.09 19.87
CA TYR A 230 -11.35 -2.54 19.97
C TYR A 230 -10.85 -2.94 21.36
N ALA A 231 -9.81 -2.28 21.87
CA ALA A 231 -9.27 -2.59 23.19
C ALA A 231 -10.32 -2.43 24.30
N ASP A 232 -11.16 -1.40 24.23
CA ASP A 232 -12.24 -1.16 25.17
C ASP A 232 -13.38 -2.17 24.99
N CYS A 233 -13.72 -2.55 23.76
CA CYS A 233 -14.70 -3.60 23.45
C CYS A 233 -14.30 -4.95 24.06
N ILE A 234 -13.01 -5.32 23.95
CA ILE A 234 -12.47 -6.54 24.55
C ILE A 234 -12.49 -6.46 26.07
N LYS A 235 -12.05 -5.34 26.67
CA LYS A 235 -12.08 -5.16 28.13
C LYS A 235 -13.50 -5.23 28.71
N ASN A 236 -14.49 -4.67 28.03
CA ASN A 236 -15.89 -4.68 28.49
C ASN A 236 -16.57 -6.04 28.32
N LYS A 237 -15.95 -6.98 27.60
CA LYS A 237 -16.42 -8.35 27.41
C LYS A 237 -15.67 -9.39 28.25
N ALA A 238 -14.59 -8.98 28.93
CA ALA A 238 -13.80 -9.82 29.84
C ALA A 238 -14.37 -9.78 31.26
#